data_AF-A0A317HNG6-F1
#
_entry.id   AF-A0A317HNG6-F1
#
_cell.length_a   1.000
_cell.length_b   1.000
_cell.length_c   1.000
_cell.angle_alpha   90.00
_cell.angle_beta   90.00
_cell.angle_gamma   90.00
#
_symmetry.space_group_name_H-M   'P 1'
#
loop_
_entity.id
_entity.type
_entity.pdbx_description
1 polymer ?
#
loop_
_entity_poly.entity_id
_entity_poly.type
_entity_poly.pdbx_seq_one_letter_code
_entity_poly.pdbx_strand_id
1 'polypeptide(L)'
;MPCGEQASTPPPGATPGGITHDSQTEGYVIVSGSGTLITGGHIVNGTSSAADSAVTKELNGPSCSGLIAGNDVVKRAVKTGDIIIIPAGVPHGWTDITDHVDYLSLRPSDHVLQAGYVHPAISKR
;
A
#
# COMPACT_ATOMS: atom_id res chain seq x y z
N MET A 1 6.53 -17.69 0.89
CA MET A 1 5.88 -18.37 2.04
C MET A 1 4.42 -17.98 2.05
N PRO A 2 3.47 -18.87 2.42
CA PRO A 2 2.08 -18.47 2.61
C PRO A 2 1.96 -17.39 3.70
N CYS A 3 1.04 -16.45 3.51
CA CYS A 3 0.70 -15.40 4.47
C CYS A 3 -0.76 -14.98 4.34
N GLY A 4 -1.24 -14.18 5.29
CA GLY A 4 -2.66 -13.84 5.37
C GLY A 4 -3.52 -15.05 5.73
N GLU A 5 -4.83 -14.82 5.79
CA GLU A 5 -5.80 -15.89 6.05
C GLU A 5 -5.81 -16.90 4.91
N GLN A 6 -6.12 -18.15 5.21
CA GLN A 6 -6.20 -19.22 4.21
C GLN A 6 -7.66 -19.61 4.00
N ALA A 7 -8.08 -19.71 2.74
CA ALA A 7 -9.43 -20.10 2.36
C ALA A 7 -9.39 -21.08 1.18
N SER A 8 -10.17 -22.17 1.28
CA SER A 8 -10.27 -23.18 0.22
C SER A 8 -10.98 -22.67 -1.04
N THR A 9 -11.82 -21.64 -0.90
CA THR A 9 -12.44 -20.91 -2.00
C THR A 9 -12.25 -19.40 -1.80
N PRO A 10 -12.11 -18.60 -2.88
CA PRO A 10 -12.03 -17.15 -2.77
C PRO A 10 -13.27 -16.57 -2.05
N PRO A 11 -13.09 -15.70 -1.03
CA PRO A 11 -14.23 -15.07 -0.38
C PRO A 11 -15.08 -14.25 -1.37
N PRO A 12 -16.41 -14.21 -1.20
CA PRO A 12 -17.28 -13.38 -2.04
C PRO A 12 -16.86 -11.91 -2.00
N GLY A 13 -16.74 -11.29 -3.17
CA GLY A 13 -16.35 -9.87 -3.28
C GLY A 13 -14.87 -9.59 -3.02
N ALA A 14 -14.04 -10.62 -2.82
CA ALA A 14 -12.60 -10.45 -2.68
C ALA A 14 -11.99 -9.82 -3.94
N THR A 15 -11.10 -8.86 -3.73
CA THR A 15 -10.46 -8.11 -4.81
C THR A 15 -9.03 -8.59 -5.02
N PRO A 16 -8.64 -9.02 -6.24
CA PRO A 16 -7.27 -9.46 -6.50
C PRO A 16 -6.28 -8.30 -6.54
N GLY A 17 -4.99 -8.63 -6.48
CA GLY A 17 -3.92 -7.64 -6.60
C GLY A 17 -3.68 -6.81 -5.33
N GLY A 18 -4.05 -7.35 -4.17
CA GLY A 18 -3.80 -6.71 -2.89
C GLY A 18 -2.38 -6.91 -2.40
N ILE A 19 -1.89 -5.93 -1.64
CA ILE A 19 -0.65 -6.01 -0.88
C ILE A 19 -0.85 -5.37 0.50
N THR A 20 -0.22 -5.93 1.51
CA THR A 20 -0.01 -5.28 2.80
C THR A 20 1.47 -5.31 3.14
N HIS A 21 1.95 -4.29 3.85
CA HIS A 21 3.34 -4.19 4.32
C HIS A 21 3.37 -4.34 5.83
N ASP A 22 4.27 -5.17 6.35
CA ASP A 22 4.29 -5.51 7.78
C ASP A 22 4.70 -4.31 8.64
N SER A 23 5.63 -3.49 8.16
CA SER A 23 6.22 -2.38 8.93
C SER A 23 6.33 -1.06 8.15
N GLN A 24 5.95 -1.03 6.88
CA GLN A 24 6.12 0.15 6.04
C GLN A 24 4.80 0.90 5.84
N THR A 25 4.76 2.17 6.25
CA THR A 25 3.69 3.08 5.83
C THR A 25 4.00 3.56 4.41
N GLU A 26 2.98 3.57 3.56
CA GLU A 26 3.06 4.06 2.19
C GLU A 26 2.14 5.26 1.99
N GLY A 27 2.61 6.27 1.26
CA GLY A 27 1.83 7.44 0.89
C GLY A 27 1.79 7.60 -0.62
N TYR A 28 0.65 7.99 -1.16
CA TYR A 28 0.48 8.34 -2.57
C TYR A 28 0.15 9.81 -2.73
N VAL A 29 0.77 10.44 -3.72
CA VAL A 29 0.31 11.70 -4.31
C VAL A 29 -0.06 11.39 -5.75
N ILE A 30 -1.34 11.46 -6.10
CA ILE A 30 -1.77 11.18 -7.48
C ILE A 30 -1.39 12.36 -8.36
N VAL A 31 -0.57 12.10 -9.38
CA VAL A 31 -0.02 13.14 -10.27
C VAL A 31 -0.70 13.17 -11.63
N SER A 32 -1.24 12.04 -12.11
CA SER A 32 -2.03 11.96 -13.34
C SER A 32 -3.00 10.78 -13.32
N GLY A 33 -4.07 10.86 -14.10
CA GLY A 33 -5.04 9.79 -14.28
C GLY A 33 -5.96 9.58 -13.06
N SER A 34 -6.54 8.38 -12.99
CA SER A 34 -7.52 8.02 -11.97
C SER A 34 -7.67 6.50 -11.85
N GLY A 35 -8.11 6.05 -10.69
CA GLY A 35 -8.51 4.66 -10.46
C GLY A 35 -9.30 4.55 -9.15
N THR A 36 -9.78 3.35 -8.85
CA THR A 36 -10.36 3.04 -7.54
C THR A 36 -9.27 2.45 -6.66
N LEU A 37 -8.88 3.18 -5.61
CA LEU A 37 -8.02 2.63 -4.57
C LEU A 37 -8.86 1.81 -3.61
N ILE A 38 -8.40 0.59 -3.33
CA ILE A 38 -8.94 -0.33 -2.35
C ILE A 38 -8.04 -0.26 -1.12
N THR A 39 -8.62 -0.14 0.07
CA THR A 39 -7.91 -0.18 1.35
C THR A 39 -8.71 -0.92 2.41
N GLY A 40 -8.05 -1.46 3.44
CA GLY A 40 -8.70 -2.13 4.57
C GLY A 40 -8.94 -3.62 4.30
N GLY A 41 -9.69 -4.28 5.18
CA GLY A 41 -9.85 -5.73 5.12
C GLY A 41 -8.60 -6.49 5.55
N HIS A 42 -8.46 -7.72 5.05
CA HIS A 42 -7.33 -8.61 5.28
C HIS A 42 -6.92 -9.30 3.98
N ILE A 43 -5.67 -9.76 3.93
CA ILE A 43 -5.16 -10.57 2.81
C ILE A 43 -5.59 -12.02 2.99
N VAL A 44 -6.10 -12.62 1.91
CA VAL A 44 -6.47 -14.04 1.83
C VAL A 44 -5.63 -14.74 0.76
N ASN A 45 -5.19 -15.97 1.08
CA ASN A 45 -4.35 -16.82 0.25
C ASN A 45 -3.09 -16.09 -0.25
N GLY A 46 -2.49 -15.32 0.65
CA GLY A 46 -1.36 -14.46 0.33
C GLY A 46 -0.05 -15.22 0.18
N THR A 47 0.88 -14.59 -0.53
CA THR A 47 2.28 -14.99 -0.62
C THR A 47 3.18 -13.87 -0.13
N SER A 48 4.03 -14.18 0.85
CA SER A 48 5.03 -13.25 1.35
C SER A 48 6.07 -12.97 0.28
N SER A 49 6.50 -11.71 0.21
CA SER A 49 7.71 -11.34 -0.53
C SER A 49 8.91 -12.14 -0.02
N ALA A 50 9.84 -12.47 -0.91
CA ALA A 50 11.06 -13.17 -0.52
C ALA A 50 11.91 -12.26 0.38
N ALA A 51 12.39 -12.80 1.50
CA ALA A 51 13.08 -12.02 2.55
C ALA A 51 14.37 -11.33 2.04
N ASP A 52 15.00 -11.88 1.01
CA ASP A 52 16.23 -11.39 0.41
C ASP A 52 16.04 -10.53 -0.84
N SER A 53 14.80 -10.39 -1.33
CA SER A 53 14.50 -9.58 -2.53
C SER A 53 14.64 -8.08 -2.30
N ALA A 54 14.94 -7.34 -3.37
CA ALA A 54 14.95 -5.87 -3.36
C ALA A 54 13.58 -5.28 -2.95
N VAL A 55 12.48 -5.96 -3.30
CA VAL A 55 11.13 -5.55 -2.86
C VAL A 55 11.07 -5.48 -1.34
N THR A 56 11.58 -6.50 -0.65
CA THR A 56 11.56 -6.55 0.83
C THR A 56 12.58 -5.62 1.46
N LYS A 57 13.80 -5.53 0.89
CA LYS A 57 14.92 -4.83 1.52
C LYS A 57 15.03 -3.34 1.21
N GLU A 58 14.47 -2.91 0.08
CA GLU A 58 14.69 -1.56 -0.45
C GLU A 58 13.38 -0.80 -0.71
N LEU A 59 12.33 -1.50 -1.18
CA LEU A 59 11.12 -0.83 -1.67
C LEU A 59 9.98 -0.82 -0.66
N ASN A 60 9.48 -1.99 -0.27
CA ASN A 60 8.18 -2.15 0.38
C ASN A 60 8.29 -2.61 1.85
N GLY A 61 9.46 -3.10 2.27
CA GLY A 61 9.54 -3.91 3.48
C GLY A 61 8.92 -5.31 3.29
N PRO A 62 8.97 -6.18 4.31
CA PRO A 62 8.26 -7.45 4.30
C PRO A 62 6.79 -7.22 3.97
N SER A 63 6.29 -7.95 2.97
CA SER A 63 4.97 -7.72 2.40
C SER A 63 4.24 -9.04 2.17
N CYS A 64 2.91 -8.99 2.21
CA CYS A 64 2.03 -10.10 1.87
C CYS A 64 1.09 -9.69 0.73
N SER A 65 1.13 -10.42 -0.39
CA SER A 65 0.31 -10.14 -1.57
C SER A 65 -0.70 -11.24 -1.84
N GLY A 66 -1.95 -10.88 -2.13
CA GLY A 66 -3.04 -11.84 -2.32
C GLY A 66 -4.36 -11.16 -2.66
N LEU A 67 -5.46 -11.79 -2.25
CA LEU A 67 -6.80 -11.22 -2.37
C LEU A 67 -7.11 -10.32 -1.16
N ILE A 68 -7.72 -9.17 -1.36
CA ILE A 68 -8.27 -8.33 -0.28
C ILE A 68 -9.72 -8.74 -0.05
N ALA A 69 -10.06 -9.13 1.17
CA ALA A 69 -11.43 -9.44 1.59
C ALA A 69 -11.75 -8.81 2.95
N GLY A 70 -13.03 -8.71 3.28
CA GLY A 70 -13.50 -8.15 4.55
C GLY A 70 -14.65 -7.16 4.37
N ASN A 71 -15.46 -7.00 5.42
CA ASN A 71 -16.60 -6.06 5.42
C ASN A 71 -16.15 -4.61 5.62
N ASP A 72 -14.91 -4.40 6.06
CA ASP A 72 -14.26 -3.12 6.31
C ASP A 72 -13.44 -2.63 5.09
N VAL A 73 -13.49 -3.34 3.97
CA VAL A 73 -12.88 -2.90 2.71
C VAL A 73 -13.53 -1.60 2.24
N VAL A 74 -12.69 -0.59 2.01
CA VAL A 74 -13.09 0.71 1.47
C VAL A 74 -12.63 0.79 0.02
N LYS A 75 -13.55 1.23 -0.86
CA LYS A 75 -13.27 1.53 -2.26
C LYS A 75 -13.44 3.02 -2.49
N ARG A 76 -12.41 3.69 -2.99
CA ARG A 76 -12.45 5.14 -3.24
C ARG A 76 -11.88 5.45 -4.61
N ALA A 77 -12.69 6.06 -5.47
CA ALA A 77 -12.19 6.71 -6.66
C ALA A 77 -11.28 7.87 -6.27
N VAL A 78 -10.07 7.88 -6.81
CA VAL A 78 -9.08 8.94 -6.62
C VAL A 78 -8.77 9.62 -7.94
N LYS A 79 -8.28 10.85 -7.87
CA LYS A 79 -7.93 11.69 -9.01
C LYS A 79 -6.66 12.48 -8.73
N THR A 80 -6.08 13.07 -9.78
CA THR A 80 -4.96 14.01 -9.67
C THR A 80 -5.13 15.01 -8.52
N GLY A 81 -4.09 15.15 -7.70
CA GLY A 81 -4.04 16.03 -6.53
C GLY A 81 -4.51 15.38 -5.23
N ASP A 82 -5.16 14.20 -5.28
CA ASP A 82 -5.48 13.47 -4.05
C ASP A 82 -4.19 12.94 -3.40
N ILE A 83 -4.14 13.02 -2.07
CA ILE A 83 -3.06 12.50 -1.23
C ILE A 83 -3.63 11.40 -0.33
N ILE A 84 -2.98 10.25 -0.32
CA ILE A 84 -3.41 9.08 0.44
C ILE A 84 -2.28 8.65 1.37
N ILE A 85 -2.62 8.31 2.61
CA ILE A 85 -1.71 7.69 3.57
C ILE A 85 -2.26 6.30 3.90
N ILE A 86 -1.43 5.29 3.74
CA ILE A 86 -1.74 3.88 3.95
C ILE A 86 -0.81 3.37 5.06
N PRO A 87 -1.31 3.28 6.30
CA PRO A 87 -0.53 2.76 7.42
C PRO A 87 -0.03 1.34 7.17
N ALA A 88 1.08 0.98 7.81
CA ALA A 88 1.55 -0.40 7.86
C ALA A 88 0.43 -1.35 8.32
N GLY A 89 0.38 -2.55 7.73
CA GLY A 89 -0.63 -3.56 8.00
C GLY A 89 -1.95 -3.38 7.25
N VAL A 90 -2.20 -2.23 6.59
CA VAL A 90 -3.43 -2.00 5.83
C VAL A 90 -3.31 -2.60 4.43
N PRO A 91 -4.12 -3.61 4.07
CA PRO A 91 -4.17 -4.11 2.71
C PRO A 91 -4.64 -3.03 1.77
N HIS A 92 -4.01 -2.94 0.61
CA HIS A 92 -4.37 -1.99 -0.42
C HIS A 92 -4.07 -2.52 -1.82
N GLY A 93 -4.74 -1.96 -2.82
CA GLY A 93 -4.62 -2.35 -4.21
C GLY A 93 -5.47 -1.47 -5.11
N TRP A 94 -5.38 -1.69 -6.42
CA TRP A 94 -6.07 -0.87 -7.41
C TRP A 94 -7.11 -1.67 -8.19
N THR A 95 -8.25 -1.05 -8.45
CA THR A 95 -9.24 -1.51 -9.44
C THR A 95 -9.68 -0.36 -10.34
N ASP A 96 -10.42 -0.71 -11.40
CA ASP A 96 -11.09 0.26 -12.27
C ASP A 96 -10.18 1.35 -12.85
N ILE A 97 -8.93 0.97 -13.17
CA ILE A 97 -8.01 1.83 -13.92
C ILE A 97 -8.41 1.73 -15.39
N THR A 98 -9.07 2.77 -15.91
CA THR A 98 -9.57 2.80 -17.29
C THR A 98 -8.49 3.15 -18.32
N ASP A 99 -7.50 3.93 -17.92
CA ASP A 99 -6.37 4.35 -18.75
C ASP A 99 -5.07 4.20 -17.96
N HIS A 100 -4.82 5.11 -17.01
CA HIS A 100 -3.65 5.07 -16.13
C HIS A 100 -3.94 5.71 -14.77
N VAL A 101 -3.05 5.44 -13.81
CA VAL A 101 -2.90 6.21 -12.58
C VAL A 101 -1.41 6.36 -12.32
N ASP A 102 -0.93 7.59 -12.39
CA ASP A 102 0.45 7.93 -12.05
C ASP A 102 0.46 8.56 -10.67
N TYR A 103 1.34 8.08 -9.81
CA TYR A 103 1.47 8.59 -8.45
C TYR A 103 2.91 8.57 -7.98
N LEU A 104 3.25 9.54 -7.14
CA LEU A 104 4.46 9.51 -6.35
C LEU A 104 4.21 8.65 -5.11
N SER A 105 4.94 7.55 -4.98
CA SER A 105 4.96 6.74 -3.74
C SER A 105 6.02 7.27 -2.78
N LEU A 106 5.60 7.55 -1.55
CA LEU A 106 6.41 8.07 -0.46
C LEU A 106 6.39 7.07 0.68
N ARG A 107 7.57 6.65 1.14
CA ARG A 107 7.71 5.70 2.24
C ARG A 107 8.62 6.32 3.30
N PRO A 108 8.04 6.87 4.39
CA PRO A 108 8.85 7.40 5.47
C PRO A 108 9.70 6.28 6.06
N SER A 109 11.00 6.54 6.22
CA SER A 109 11.86 5.62 6.97
C SER A 109 11.48 5.65 8.45
N ASP A 110 11.59 4.48 9.07
CA ASP A 110 11.42 4.20 10.50
C ASP A 110 12.50 4.85 11.38
N HIS A 111 12.49 6.18 11.47
CA HIS A 111 13.22 6.97 12.49
C HIS A 111 14.65 7.43 12.14
N VAL A 112 14.93 7.74 10.87
CA VAL A 112 16.21 8.38 10.48
C VAL A 112 16.30 9.85 10.92
N LEU A 113 15.18 10.58 10.93
CA LEU A 113 15.16 11.98 11.35
C LEU A 113 14.77 12.06 12.82
N GLN A 114 15.66 12.63 13.63
CA GLN A 114 15.36 12.92 15.04
C GLN A 114 14.20 13.93 15.15
N ALA A 115 13.40 13.81 16.21
CA ALA A 115 12.35 14.77 16.50
C ALA A 115 12.93 16.20 16.50
N GLY A 116 12.36 17.09 15.68
CA GLY A 116 12.83 18.46 15.54
C GLY A 116 13.80 18.72 14.38
N TYR A 117 14.14 17.71 13.57
CA TYR A 117 14.90 17.92 12.35
C TYR A 117 14.11 18.78 11.34
N VAL A 118 14.71 19.89 10.91
CA VAL A 118 14.24 20.71 9.79
C VAL A 118 15.29 20.65 8.70
N HIS A 119 14.88 20.25 7.49
CA HIS A 119 15.80 20.16 6.37
C HIS A 119 16.37 21.56 6.04
N PRO A 120 17.70 21.75 5.90
CA PRO A 120 18.30 23.08 5.71
C PRO A 120 17.77 23.85 4.49
N ALA A 121 17.32 23.16 3.45
CA ALA A 121 16.72 23.81 2.27
C ALA A 121 15.36 24.47 2.54
N ILE A 122 14.71 24.16 3.66
CA ILE A 122 13.41 24.72 4.08
C ILE A 122 13.46 25.38 5.46
N SER A 123 14.59 25.29 6.18
CA SER A 123 14.80 26.14 7.34
C SER A 123 14.90 27.58 6.83
N LYS A 124 13.97 28.44 7.26
CA LYS A 124 13.89 29.85 6.86
C LYS A 124 15.28 30.49 6.90
N ARG A 125 15.63 31.22 5.84
CA ARG A 125 16.69 32.24 5.90
C ARG A 125 16.33 33.31 6.92
#